data_AF-A0A380FMU0-F1
#
_entry.id   AF-A0A380FMU0-F1
#
_cell.length_a   1.000
_cell.length_b   1.000
_cell.length_c   1.000
_cell.angle_alpha   90.00
_cell.angle_beta   90.00
_cell.angle_gamma   90.00
#
_symmetry.space_group_name_H-M   'P 1'
#
loop_
_entity.id
_entity.type
_entity.pdbx_description
1 polymer ?
#
loop_
_entity_poly.entity_id
_entity_poly.type
_entity_poly.pdbx_seq_one_letter_code
_entity_poly.pdbx_strand_id
1 'polypeptide(L)'
;MFRSLYIRIAIYTIVVMLLSAIISFFITNIIYHNTLKANNDAKIMRTLKDAKSFQQDANMSNLKPYFKHLGEMNYQIMTVSSSGEKHFYGERFRTDNVSTQAIKDVLDGKAYHGIKHLPYNPIVTGFFDNTTKNTVGVQFKSQ
;
A
#
# COMPACT_ATOMS: atom_id res chain seq x y z
N MET A 1 33.70 -2.74 35.51
CA MET A 1 34.60 -2.15 34.49
C MET A 1 35.07 -3.28 33.58
N PHE A 2 34.86 -3.22 32.27
CA PHE A 2 35.23 -4.32 31.35
C PHE A 2 36.72 -4.63 31.42
N ARG A 3 37.06 -5.94 31.51
CA ARG A 3 38.39 -6.41 31.91
C ARG A 3 39.50 -6.22 30.86
N SER A 4 39.16 -6.08 29.58
CA SER A 4 40.15 -5.85 28.51
C SER A 4 39.73 -4.72 27.56
N LEU A 5 40.73 -4.11 26.92
CA LEU A 5 40.53 -3.08 25.88
C LEU A 5 39.66 -3.60 24.72
N TYR A 6 39.87 -4.85 24.32
CA TYR A 6 39.11 -5.52 23.25
C TYR A 6 37.61 -5.58 23.54
N ILE A 7 37.22 -5.98 24.75
CA ILE A 7 35.80 -6.04 25.15
C ILE A 7 35.18 -4.65 25.15
N ARG A 8 35.93 -3.64 25.60
CA ARG A 8 35.44 -2.26 25.64
C ARG A 8 35.18 -1.72 24.23
N ILE A 9 36.10 -1.93 23.30
CA ILE A 9 35.94 -1.52 21.90
C ILE A 9 34.73 -2.24 21.28
N ALA A 10 34.62 -3.56 21.45
CA ALA A 10 33.50 -4.34 20.93
C ALA A 10 32.15 -3.81 21.44
N ILE A 11 32.04 -3.53 22.74
CA ILE A 11 30.81 -3.00 23.34
C ILE A 11 30.49 -1.61 22.80
N TYR A 12 31.47 -0.71 22.70
CA TYR A 12 31.22 0.61 22.13
C TYR A 12 30.74 0.52 20.68
N THR A 13 31.35 -0.34 19.87
CA THR A 13 30.93 -0.56 18.49
C THR A 13 29.49 -1.06 18.41
N ILE A 14 29.12 -2.07 19.21
CA ILE A 14 27.74 -2.59 19.25
C ILE A 14 26.75 -1.51 19.70
N VAL A 15 27.08 -0.76 20.75
CA VAL A 15 26.21 0.32 21.26
C VAL A 15 26.02 1.40 20.20
N VAL A 16 27.09 1.83 19.52
CA VAL A 16 27.00 2.82 18.44
C VAL A 16 26.18 2.28 17.27
N MET A 17 26.37 1.03 16.86
CA MET A 17 25.57 0.40 15.80
C MET A 17 24.07 0.36 16.16
N LEU A 18 23.73 -0.07 17.38
CA LEU A 18 22.34 -0.15 17.84
C LEU A 18 21.69 1.23 17.94
N LEU A 19 22.38 2.21 18.53
CA LEU A 19 21.88 3.59 18.61
C LEU A 19 21.67 4.18 17.22
N SER A 20 22.61 3.93 16.29
CA SER A 20 22.50 4.41 14.91
C SER A 20 21.32 3.78 14.18
N ALA A 21 21.08 2.48 14.38
CA ALA A 21 19.92 1.77 13.81
C ALA A 21 18.60 2.33 14.33
N ILE A 22 18.50 2.59 15.65
CA ILE A 22 17.31 3.16 16.27
C ILE A 22 17.03 4.58 15.75
N ILE A 23 18.06 5.43 15.71
CA ILE A 23 17.93 6.81 15.20
C ILE A 23 17.53 6.79 13.71
N SER A 24 18.19 5.96 12.91
CA SER A 24 17.88 5.80 11.48
C SER A 24 16.45 5.31 11.25
N PHE A 25 15.97 4.38 12.07
CA PHE A 25 14.59 3.91 12.02
C PHE A 25 13.59 5.06 12.25
N PHE A 26 13.79 5.88 13.28
CA PHE A 26 12.91 7.02 13.55
C PHE A 26 12.94 8.08 12.44
N ILE A 27 14.14 8.46 11.97
CA ILE A 27 14.29 9.43 10.88
C ILE A 27 13.58 8.93 9.62
N THR A 28 13.77 7.66 9.26
CA THR A 28 13.15 7.07 8.07
C THR A 28 11.62 7.05 8.19
N ASN A 29 11.08 6.75 9.37
CA ASN A 29 9.64 6.80 9.63
C ASN A 29 9.09 8.23 9.48
N ILE A 30 9.80 9.25 9.99
CA ILE A 30 9.39 10.66 9.83
C ILE A 30 9.35 11.05 8.35
N ILE A 31 10.41 10.71 7.59
CA ILE A 31 10.47 10.95 6.14
C ILE A 31 9.31 10.22 5.43
N TYR A 32 9.04 8.97 5.81
CA TYR A 32 7.94 8.22 5.23
C TYR A 32 6.59 8.92 5.39
N HIS A 33 6.28 9.36 6.61
CA HIS A 33 4.98 9.96 6.90
C HIS A 33 4.80 11.35 6.31
N ASN A 34 5.86 12.14 6.20
CA ASN A 34 5.78 13.52 5.72
C ASN A 34 5.76 13.62 4.19
N THR A 35 6.46 12.73 3.47
CA THR A 35 6.62 12.85 2.01
C THR A 35 6.34 11.56 1.26
N LEU A 36 7.00 10.45 1.62
CA LEU A 36 6.94 9.24 0.79
C LEU A 36 5.54 8.63 0.71
N LYS A 37 4.75 8.71 1.79
CA LYS A 37 3.39 8.16 1.84
C LYS A 37 2.46 8.81 0.82
N ALA A 38 2.45 10.15 0.74
CA ALA A 38 1.64 10.87 -0.23
C ALA A 38 2.12 10.65 -1.67
N ASN A 39 3.44 10.60 -1.87
CA ASN A 39 4.03 10.33 -3.19
C ASN A 39 3.73 8.91 -3.68
N ASN A 40 3.76 7.92 -2.78
CA ASN A 40 3.44 6.53 -3.10
C ASN A 40 1.96 6.38 -3.46
N ASP A 41 1.06 6.99 -2.68
CA ASP A 41 -0.37 7.04 -2.98
C ASP A 41 -0.62 7.65 -4.36
N ALA A 42 -0.02 8.81 -4.66
CA ALA A 42 -0.14 9.46 -5.96
C ALA A 42 0.38 8.58 -7.10
N LYS A 43 1.53 7.91 -6.91
CA LYS A 43 2.11 7.01 -7.90
C LYS A 43 1.19 5.84 -8.22
N ILE A 44 0.68 5.14 -7.19
CA ILE A 44 -0.19 3.97 -7.37
C ILE A 44 -1.56 4.42 -7.91
N MET A 45 -2.09 5.55 -7.46
CA MET A 45 -3.33 6.13 -8.00
C MET A 45 -3.19 6.46 -9.49
N ARG A 46 -2.05 7.00 -9.91
CA ARG A 46 -1.78 7.25 -11.34
C ARG A 46 -1.81 5.94 -12.12
N THR A 47 -1.11 4.91 -11.66
CA THR A 47 -1.14 3.58 -12.29
C THR A 47 -2.56 3.02 -12.39
N LEU A 48 -3.38 3.15 -11.35
CA LEU A 48 -4.78 2.72 -11.38
C LEU A 48 -5.63 3.53 -12.38
N LYS A 49 -5.40 4.84 -12.47
CA LYS A 49 -6.09 5.70 -13.45
C LYS A 49 -5.69 5.36 -14.88
N ASP A 50 -4.40 5.14 -15.13
CA ASP A 50 -3.89 4.76 -16.45
C ASP A 50 -4.49 3.41 -16.90
N ALA A 51 -4.55 2.45 -15.98
CA ALA A 51 -5.21 1.16 -16.18
C ALA A 51 -6.70 1.35 -16.54
N LYS A 52 -7.43 2.16 -15.77
CA LYS A 52 -8.83 2.49 -16.05
C LYS A 52 -9.01 3.17 -17.42
N SER A 53 -8.19 4.16 -17.75
CA SER A 53 -8.27 4.86 -19.04
C SER A 53 -8.07 3.90 -20.20
N PHE A 54 -7.06 3.03 -20.11
CA PHE A 54 -6.83 2.00 -21.12
C PHE A 54 -8.03 1.05 -21.31
N GLN A 55 -8.65 0.64 -20.20
CA GLN A 55 -9.87 -0.17 -20.24
C GLN A 55 -11.03 0.54 -20.97
N GLN A 56 -11.18 1.84 -20.75
CA GLN A 56 -12.21 2.67 -21.39
C GLN A 56 -11.93 2.84 -22.89
N ASP A 57 -10.70 3.20 -23.26
CA ASP A 57 -10.29 3.43 -24.65
C ASP A 57 -10.39 2.15 -25.50
N ALA A 58 -10.09 0.99 -24.91
CA ALA A 58 -10.19 -0.31 -25.55
C ALA A 58 -11.63 -0.86 -25.65
N ASN A 59 -12.64 -0.17 -25.12
CA ASN A 59 -14.05 -0.60 -25.11
C ASN A 59 -14.24 -2.05 -24.65
N MET A 60 -13.51 -2.47 -23.61
CA MET A 60 -13.55 -3.86 -23.14
C MET A 60 -14.90 -4.19 -22.50
N SER A 61 -15.64 -5.12 -23.10
CA SER A 61 -16.93 -5.59 -22.59
C SER A 61 -16.80 -6.60 -21.45
N ASN A 62 -15.76 -7.44 -21.46
CA ASN A 62 -15.46 -8.40 -20.39
C ASN A 62 -14.18 -8.00 -19.65
N LEU A 63 -14.33 -7.58 -18.39
CA LEU A 63 -13.21 -7.11 -17.57
C LEU A 63 -12.51 -8.23 -16.79
N LYS A 64 -13.07 -9.46 -16.73
CA LYS A 64 -12.43 -10.55 -15.97
C LYS A 64 -11.04 -10.93 -16.53
N PRO A 65 -10.84 -11.12 -17.85
CA PRO A 65 -9.51 -11.38 -18.41
C PRO A 65 -8.54 -10.22 -18.19
N TYR A 66 -9.05 -8.99 -18.25
CA TYR A 66 -8.25 -7.78 -18.00
C TYR A 66 -7.71 -7.73 -16.57
N PHE A 67 -8.58 -7.92 -15.56
CA PHE A 67 -8.13 -7.96 -14.17
C PHE A 67 -7.23 -9.15 -13.88
N LYS A 68 -7.48 -10.31 -14.51
CA LYS A 68 -6.59 -11.47 -14.42
C LYS A 68 -5.19 -11.14 -14.96
N HIS A 69 -5.11 -10.49 -16.12
CA HIS A 69 -3.84 -10.09 -16.72
C HIS A 69 -3.06 -9.12 -15.83
N LEU A 70 -3.73 -8.12 -15.25
CA LEU A 70 -3.08 -7.24 -14.27
C LEU A 70 -2.59 -8.02 -13.03
N GLY A 71 -3.33 -9.04 -12.59
CA GLY A 71 -2.90 -9.98 -11.56
C GLY A 71 -1.63 -10.74 -11.93
N GLU A 72 -1.52 -11.21 -13.17
CA GLU A 72 -0.32 -11.87 -13.72
C GLU A 72 0.88 -10.92 -13.80
N MET A 73 0.65 -9.61 -13.88
CA MET A 73 1.68 -8.57 -13.77
C MET A 73 2.09 -8.24 -12.32
N ASN A 74 1.70 -9.07 -11.35
CA ASN A 74 1.95 -8.91 -9.91
C ASN A 74 1.21 -7.72 -9.25
N TYR A 75 0.11 -7.24 -9.84
CA TYR A 75 -0.81 -6.37 -9.10
C TYR A 75 -1.78 -7.18 -8.25
N GLN A 76 -2.04 -6.71 -7.03
CA GLN A 76 -3.13 -7.22 -6.21
C GLN A 76 -4.37 -6.37 -6.47
N ILE A 77 -5.42 -6.97 -7.01
CA ILE A 77 -6.63 -6.23 -7.38
C ILE A 77 -7.81 -6.83 -6.63
N MET A 78 -8.61 -5.95 -6.05
CA MET A 78 -9.92 -6.27 -5.52
C MET A 78 -10.96 -5.46 -6.30
N THR A 79 -11.96 -6.14 -6.86
CA THR A 79 -13.14 -5.50 -7.41
C THR A 79 -14.31 -5.71 -6.46
N VAL A 80 -15.24 -4.75 -6.44
CA VAL A 80 -16.45 -4.83 -5.64
C VAL A 80 -17.63 -4.47 -6.53
N SER A 81 -18.64 -5.34 -6.60
CA SER A 81 -19.87 -5.07 -7.33
C SER A 81 -20.79 -4.12 -6.56
N SER A 82 -21.84 -3.62 -7.21
CA SER A 82 -22.90 -2.85 -6.54
C SER A 82 -23.68 -3.65 -5.50
N SER A 83 -23.71 -4.99 -5.60
CA SER A 83 -24.26 -5.89 -4.58
C SER A 83 -23.32 -6.12 -3.40
N GLY A 84 -22.09 -5.59 -3.44
CA GLY A 84 -21.06 -5.77 -2.42
C GLY A 84 -20.23 -7.04 -2.58
N GLU A 85 -20.40 -7.79 -3.68
CA GLU A 85 -19.60 -8.98 -3.97
C GLU A 85 -18.17 -8.59 -4.29
N LYS A 86 -17.21 -9.20 -3.57
CA LYS A 86 -15.78 -8.98 -3.77
C LYS A 86 -15.16 -10.07 -4.64
N HIS A 87 -14.39 -9.68 -5.64
CA HIS A 87 -13.48 -10.58 -6.35
C HIS A 87 -12.04 -10.13 -6.21
N PHE A 88 -11.12 -11.09 -6.25
CA PHE A 88 -9.69 -10.85 -6.09
C PHE A 88 -8.94 -11.42 -7.29
N TYR A 89 -7.94 -10.68 -7.77
CA TYR A 89 -7.07 -11.06 -8.88
C TYR A 89 -5.61 -10.83 -8.48
N GLY A 90 -4.73 -11.73 -8.95
CA GLY A 90 -3.35 -11.81 -8.48
C GLY A 90 -3.26 -12.46 -7.09
N GLU A 91 -2.18 -12.17 -6.37
CA GLU A 91 -2.02 -12.62 -4.98
C GLU A 91 -3.08 -12.02 -4.07
N ARG A 92 -3.60 -12.80 -3.11
CA ARG A 92 -4.61 -12.29 -2.17
C ARG A 92 -3.99 -11.28 -1.20
N PHE A 93 -4.78 -10.26 -0.84
CA PHE A 93 -4.38 -9.37 0.24
C PHE A 93 -4.22 -10.16 1.54
N ARG A 94 -3.18 -9.84 2.32
CA ARG A 94 -2.94 -10.49 3.63
C ARG A 94 -4.08 -10.19 4.61
N THR A 95 -4.73 -9.03 4.48
CA THR A 95 -5.93 -8.70 5.24
C THR A 95 -6.92 -7.90 4.40
N ASP A 96 -8.16 -8.38 4.33
CA ASP A 96 -9.30 -7.65 3.76
C ASP A 96 -10.01 -6.86 4.88
N ASN A 97 -9.71 -5.57 4.96
CA ASN A 97 -10.15 -4.66 6.02
C ASN A 97 -10.49 -3.25 5.51
N VAL A 98 -10.84 -3.12 4.22
CA VAL A 98 -11.37 -1.86 3.70
C VAL A 98 -12.75 -1.65 4.32
N SER A 99 -13.08 -0.43 4.72
CA SER A 99 -14.37 -0.16 5.35
C SER A 99 -15.50 -0.20 4.30
N THR A 100 -16.69 -0.62 4.74
CA THR A 100 -17.89 -0.56 3.90
C THR A 100 -18.18 0.87 3.43
N GLN A 101 -17.87 1.88 4.26
CA GLN A 101 -18.01 3.29 3.89
C GLN A 101 -17.09 3.67 2.74
N ALA A 102 -15.81 3.25 2.78
CA ALA A 102 -14.87 3.51 1.69
C ALA A 102 -15.31 2.84 0.38
N ILE A 103 -15.86 1.62 0.45
CA ILE A 103 -16.44 0.95 -0.72
C ILE A 103 -17.60 1.77 -1.29
N LYS A 104 -18.54 2.22 -0.45
CA LYS A 104 -19.68 3.06 -0.86
C LYS A 104 -19.20 4.36 -1.52
N ASP A 105 -18.25 5.05 -0.90
CA ASP A 105 -17.67 6.28 -1.44
C ASP A 105 -17.08 6.06 -2.84
N VAL A 106 -16.41 4.92 -3.09
CA VAL A 106 -15.89 4.56 -4.43
C VAL A 106 -17.02 4.24 -5.40
N LEU A 107 -18.04 3.49 -4.98
CA LEU A 107 -19.22 3.22 -5.81
C LEU A 107 -19.97 4.51 -6.19
N ASP A 108 -19.92 5.53 -5.33
CA ASP A 108 -20.46 6.88 -5.57
C ASP A 108 -19.52 7.78 -6.40
N GLY A 109 -18.39 7.25 -6.86
CA GLY A 109 -17.47 7.94 -7.76
C GLY A 109 -16.33 8.71 -7.06
N LYS A 110 -16.20 8.64 -5.73
CA LYS A 110 -15.08 9.27 -5.01
C LYS A 110 -13.83 8.40 -5.12
N ALA A 111 -12.69 9.02 -5.33
CA ALA A 111 -11.41 8.30 -5.34
C ALA A 111 -11.02 7.89 -3.91
N TYR A 112 -10.67 6.62 -3.73
CA TYR A 112 -10.16 6.10 -2.46
C TYR A 112 -8.64 6.24 -2.41
N HIS A 113 -8.16 6.89 -1.35
CA HIS A 113 -6.75 7.17 -1.06
C HIS A 113 -6.34 6.54 0.28
N GLY A 114 -6.52 5.22 0.39
CA GLY A 114 -6.23 4.47 1.60
C GLY A 114 -4.78 4.56 2.04
N ILE A 115 -3.85 4.55 1.08
CA ILE A 115 -2.41 4.72 1.34
C ILE A 115 -2.16 6.08 1.97
N LYS A 116 -2.66 7.19 1.40
CA LYS A 116 -2.49 8.54 1.95
C LYS A 116 -3.16 8.70 3.31
N HIS A 117 -4.34 8.12 3.52
CA HIS A 117 -5.12 8.29 4.75
C HIS A 117 -4.88 7.22 5.82
N LEU A 118 -3.95 6.29 5.60
CA LEU A 118 -3.62 5.25 6.57
C LEU A 118 -3.15 5.88 7.91
N PRO A 119 -3.73 5.54 9.06
CA PRO A 119 -3.31 6.10 10.34
C PRO A 119 -1.81 5.89 10.61
N TYR A 120 -1.18 6.88 11.25
CA TYR A 120 0.22 6.80 11.66
C TYR A 120 0.41 5.67 12.69
N ASN A 121 1.41 4.81 12.51
CA ASN A 121 1.83 3.83 13.50
C ASN A 121 3.36 3.90 13.65
N PRO A 122 3.90 4.23 14.84
CA PRO A 122 5.34 4.47 15.03
C PRO A 122 6.21 3.21 14.95
N ILE A 123 5.63 2.01 15.00
CA ILE A 123 6.38 0.74 15.12
C ILE A 123 6.33 -0.08 13.81
N VAL A 124 5.24 -0.01 13.05
CA VAL A 124 5.07 -0.75 11.79
C VAL A 124 4.83 0.24 10.67
N THR A 125 5.78 0.35 9.75
CA THR A 125 5.63 1.20 8.57
C THR A 125 4.50 0.65 7.71
N GLY A 126 3.47 1.47 7.49
CA GLY A 126 2.38 1.13 6.58
C GLY A 126 2.83 0.95 5.12
N PHE A 127 4.06 1.33 4.78
CA PHE A 127 4.60 1.26 3.42
C PHE A 127 4.54 -0.15 2.82
N PHE A 128 4.75 -1.18 3.63
CA PHE A 128 4.73 -2.59 3.21
C PHE A 128 3.47 -3.34 3.66
N ASP A 129 2.48 -2.62 4.21
CA ASP A 129 1.30 -3.27 4.76
C ASP A 129 0.39 -3.79 3.64
N ASN A 130 0.39 -5.11 3.43
CA ASN A 130 -0.45 -5.77 2.44
C ASN A 130 -1.89 -5.90 2.97
N THR A 131 -2.69 -4.85 2.83
CA THR A 131 -4.08 -4.85 3.27
C THR A 131 -4.95 -4.04 2.32
N THR A 132 -6.23 -4.39 2.19
CA THR A 132 -7.14 -3.65 1.31
C THR A 132 -7.36 -2.20 1.77
N LYS A 133 -7.23 -1.89 3.08
CA LYS A 133 -7.26 -0.51 3.55
C LYS A 133 -6.06 0.32 3.06
N ASN A 134 -4.92 -0.31 2.80
CA ASN A 134 -3.68 0.35 2.34
C ASN A 134 -3.55 0.28 0.82
N THR A 135 -4.60 0.72 0.12
CA THR A 135 -4.68 0.70 -1.35
C THR A 135 -5.23 2.02 -1.89
N VAL A 136 -5.36 2.10 -3.21
CA VAL A 136 -6.11 3.14 -3.90
C VAL A 136 -7.29 2.51 -4.64
N GLY A 137 -8.35 3.28 -4.87
CA GLY A 137 -9.55 2.77 -5.53
C GLY A 137 -10.28 3.82 -6.36
N VAL A 138 -10.86 3.40 -7.47
CA VAL A 138 -11.70 4.24 -8.33
C VAL A 138 -12.89 3.42 -8.82
N GLN A 139 -14.00 4.10 -9.09
CA GLN A 139 -15.14 3.48 -9.77
C GLN A 139 -14.74 3.09 -11.21
N PHE A 140 -15.21 1.93 -11.67
CA PHE A 140 -15.15 1.53 -13.08
C PHE A 140 -16.53 1.02 -13.52
N LYS A 141 -16.76 0.97 -14.83
CA LYS A 141 -17.99 0.42 -15.41
C LYS A 141 -17.64 -0.85 -16.17
N SER A 142 -18.34 -1.94 -15.85
CA SER A 142 -18.53 -3.03 -16.81
C SER A 142 -19.72 -2.63 -17.68
N GLN A 143 -19.60 -2.71 -19.00
CA GLN A 143 -20.79 -2.72 -19.86
C GLN A 143 -21.63 -3.98 -19.56
#